data_AF-A0A0L8H185-F1
#
_entry.id   AF-A0A0L8H185-F1
#
_cell.length_a   1.000
_cell.length_b   1.000
_cell.length_c   1.000
_cell.angle_alpha   90.00
_cell.angle_beta   90.00
_cell.angle_gamma   90.00
#
_symmetry.space_group_name_H-M   'P 1'
#
loop_
_entity.id
_entity.type
_entity.pdbx_description
1 polymer ?
#
loop_
_entity_poly.entity_id
_entity_poly.type
_entity_poly.pdbx_seq_one_letter_code
_entity_poly.pdbx_strand_id
1 'polypeptide(L)'
;MSWLNEAEKKLTIAKELAPSDKQLYKELENGIRSHQGTVNSMNAAGNEIIRQSAAPDSHLLREKLDALNHRWKCLCKDVLERPDKYDNESIKTSEFTDDMDELFLWIDEAENLLSIPLIQGEENLEETYDKFKEMEDDLPTHQQQLKALNRNAQHMMKQDSLSNQDKENMSKDLENLNTRWKKLIVAIPERVKFLDVKLSTLQDFLKDLEELQTWITGTKKVLEAQQNPTNSNTVSEEQDSVVIDTQTMQKALKARQVNVDNINHKYGQMVKEGQWQNIKMTDAIQDRVVQLNNDWEHIQIMASQMKPASEAVVEVMKKGYDKSVNDIMDWLALQNRMQKVNKAVIGNISDIEQLIVKQKNTLQNMENRQQDLEDILQKASVLQKETNSSEVKKAIQEKADEISHLWNDTRSAVSSRKTHLEDMLLECRQFDETYSAFNRWLHQMEDEILQDEVNQKKPSLENLRQLVNKLLEEYSTEDTRHLQDLLEKLLKRWSNLTT
;
A
#
# COMPACT_ATOMS: atom_id res chain seq x y z
N MET A 1 -34.38 1.32 81.69
CA MET A 1 -33.67 2.61 81.53
C MET A 1 -32.16 2.50 81.63
N SER A 2 -31.58 1.83 82.64
CA SER A 2 -30.11 1.69 82.77
C SER A 2 -29.44 1.06 81.54
N TRP A 3 -30.03 0.00 80.96
CA TRP A 3 -29.50 -0.63 79.75
C TRP A 3 -29.48 0.31 78.53
N LEU A 4 -30.56 1.07 78.28
CA LEU A 4 -30.65 1.98 77.14
C LEU A 4 -29.55 3.06 77.21
N ASN A 5 -29.32 3.63 78.39
CA ASN A 5 -28.25 4.61 78.60
C ASN A 5 -26.86 4.00 78.34
N GLU A 6 -26.64 2.76 78.75
CA GLU A 6 -25.35 2.07 78.54
C GLU A 6 -25.14 1.70 77.07
N ALA A 7 -26.20 1.22 76.39
CA ALA A 7 -26.18 0.92 74.96
C ALA A 7 -25.89 2.17 74.12
N GLU A 8 -26.51 3.30 74.44
CA GLU A 8 -26.24 4.59 73.79
C GLU A 8 -24.80 5.04 74.00
N LYS A 9 -24.24 4.90 75.22
CA LYS A 9 -22.83 5.23 75.48
C LYS A 9 -21.86 4.35 74.70
N LYS A 10 -22.07 3.03 74.74
CA LYS A 10 -21.26 2.06 74.00
C LYS A 10 -21.31 2.34 72.50
N LEU A 11 -22.50 2.62 71.98
CA LEU A 11 -22.67 2.99 70.58
C LEU A 11 -21.87 4.25 70.28
N THR A 12 -21.98 5.32 71.06
CA THR A 12 -21.20 6.57 70.87
C THR A 12 -19.69 6.32 70.83
N ILE A 13 -19.16 5.51 71.75
CA ILE A 13 -17.74 5.12 71.76
C ILE A 13 -17.38 4.36 70.48
N ALA A 14 -18.24 3.43 70.03
CA ALA A 14 -18.05 2.70 68.78
C ALA A 14 -18.03 3.63 67.55
N LYS A 15 -18.83 4.72 67.57
CA LYS A 15 -18.84 5.71 66.50
C LYS A 15 -17.49 6.44 66.34
N GLU A 16 -16.75 6.59 67.43
CA GLU A 16 -15.52 7.41 67.48
C GLU A 16 -14.25 6.57 67.33
N LEU A 17 -14.21 5.36 67.88
CA LEU A 17 -12.96 4.61 68.07
C LEU A 17 -12.88 3.29 67.30
N ALA A 18 -14.01 2.67 66.96
CA ALA A 18 -14.04 1.36 66.30
C ALA A 18 -15.37 1.14 65.54
N PRO A 19 -15.62 1.87 64.44
CA PRO A 19 -16.89 1.78 63.70
C PRO A 19 -17.17 0.39 63.10
N SER A 20 -16.16 -0.49 63.05
CA SER A 20 -16.18 -1.85 62.51
C SER A 20 -16.24 -2.98 63.57
N ASP A 21 -16.45 -2.68 64.86
CA ASP A 21 -16.52 -3.70 65.91
C ASP A 21 -17.80 -4.56 65.78
N LYS A 22 -17.74 -5.57 64.90
CA LYS A 22 -18.85 -6.49 64.60
C LYS A 22 -19.34 -7.22 65.85
N GLN A 23 -18.47 -7.44 66.84
CA GLN A 23 -18.84 -8.11 68.08
C GLN A 23 -19.70 -7.18 68.97
N LEU A 24 -19.33 -5.91 69.09
CA LEU A 24 -20.10 -4.91 69.82
C LEU A 24 -21.48 -4.67 69.21
N TYR A 25 -21.59 -4.53 67.89
CA TYR A 25 -22.89 -4.37 67.23
C TYR A 25 -23.79 -5.60 67.44
N LYS A 26 -23.23 -6.81 67.36
CA LYS A 26 -23.96 -8.06 67.63
C LYS A 26 -24.44 -8.16 69.07
N GLU A 27 -23.66 -7.68 70.04
CA GLU A 27 -24.08 -7.57 71.44
C GLU A 27 -25.24 -6.57 71.62
N LEU A 28 -25.16 -5.41 70.96
CA LEU A 28 -26.22 -4.39 70.98
C LEU A 28 -27.51 -4.89 70.30
N GLU A 29 -27.42 -5.59 69.17
CA GLU A 29 -28.55 -6.23 68.49
C GLU A 29 -29.26 -7.26 69.38
N ASN A 30 -28.49 -8.13 70.04
CA ASN A 30 -29.04 -9.09 71.00
C ASN A 30 -29.73 -8.39 72.17
N GLY A 31 -29.14 -7.31 72.67
CA GLY A 31 -29.72 -6.50 73.73
C GLY A 31 -31.01 -5.78 73.30
N ILE A 32 -31.09 -5.25 72.08
CA ILE A 32 -32.32 -4.70 71.49
C ILE A 32 -33.40 -5.79 71.45
N ARG A 33 -33.06 -6.97 70.92
CA ARG A 33 -33.99 -8.10 70.78
C ARG A 33 -34.56 -8.53 72.14
N SER A 34 -33.73 -8.58 73.18
CA SER A 34 -34.14 -8.95 74.54
C SER A 34 -35.01 -7.89 75.23
N HIS A 35 -34.84 -6.59 74.94
CA HIS A 35 -35.56 -5.51 75.61
C HIS A 35 -36.80 -5.02 74.86
N GLN A 36 -37.00 -5.44 73.61
CA GLN A 36 -38.17 -5.07 72.79
C GLN A 36 -39.51 -5.40 73.46
N GLY A 37 -39.62 -6.58 74.09
CA GLY A 37 -40.84 -6.99 74.82
C GLY A 37 -41.12 -6.09 76.03
N THR A 38 -40.07 -5.67 76.73
CA THR A 38 -40.16 -4.75 77.88
C THR A 38 -40.60 -3.36 77.46
N VAL A 39 -40.09 -2.85 76.34
CA VAL A 39 -40.51 -1.55 75.77
C VAL A 39 -41.98 -1.59 75.33
N ASN A 40 -42.40 -2.67 74.66
CA ASN A 40 -43.81 -2.85 74.27
C ASN A 40 -44.74 -2.89 75.49
N SER A 41 -44.36 -3.62 76.54
CA SER A 41 -45.14 -3.73 77.78
C SER A 41 -45.21 -2.40 78.53
N MET A 42 -44.11 -1.66 78.59
CA MET A 42 -44.05 -0.33 79.19
C MET A 42 -44.90 0.69 78.43
N ASN A 43 -44.93 0.62 77.09
CA ASN A 43 -45.82 1.44 76.27
C ASN A 43 -47.29 1.13 76.53
N ALA A 44 -47.65 -0.16 76.63
CA ALA A 44 -49.02 -0.56 76.95
C ALA A 44 -49.46 -0.07 78.33
N ALA A 45 -48.62 -0.27 79.35
CA ALA A 45 -48.88 0.20 80.72
C ALA A 45 -48.92 1.74 80.81
N GLY A 46 -47.99 2.43 80.15
CA GLY A 46 -47.93 3.89 80.10
C GLY A 46 -49.18 4.50 79.45
N ASN A 47 -49.63 3.95 78.32
CA ASN A 47 -50.85 4.40 77.65
C ASN A 47 -52.11 4.15 78.50
N GLU A 48 -52.16 3.04 79.23
CA GLU A 48 -53.29 2.77 80.13
C GLU A 48 -53.33 3.74 81.32
N ILE A 49 -52.17 4.09 81.90
CA ILE A 49 -52.07 5.09 82.97
C ILE A 49 -52.46 6.48 82.44
N ILE A 50 -51.96 6.88 81.28
CA ILE A 50 -52.33 8.15 80.61
C ILE A 50 -53.86 8.26 80.45
N ARG A 51 -54.55 7.15 80.15
CA ARG A 51 -56.01 7.10 80.00
C ARG A 51 -56.76 7.31 81.32
N GLN A 52 -56.14 6.97 82.45
CA GLN A 52 -56.75 7.02 83.79
C GLN A 52 -56.32 8.25 84.63
N SER A 53 -55.32 9.02 84.18
CA SER A 53 -54.74 10.14 84.92
C SER A 53 -55.32 11.52 84.54
N ALA A 54 -55.19 12.49 85.46
CA ALA A 54 -55.55 13.89 85.20
C ALA A 54 -54.62 14.54 84.14
N ALA A 55 -55.11 15.58 83.45
CA ALA A 55 -54.46 16.17 82.27
C ALA A 55 -52.97 16.57 82.43
N PRO A 56 -52.51 17.14 83.57
CA PRO A 56 -51.10 17.50 83.74
C PRO A 56 -50.17 16.27 83.80
N ASP A 57 -50.59 15.24 84.53
CA ASP A 57 -49.80 14.02 84.74
C ASP A 57 -49.79 13.14 83.49
N SER A 58 -50.91 13.08 82.77
CA SER A 58 -51.01 12.35 81.50
C SER A 58 -50.18 13.00 80.39
N HIS A 59 -50.11 14.34 80.32
CA HIS A 59 -49.23 15.04 79.40
C HIS A 59 -47.75 14.77 79.68
N LEU A 60 -47.34 14.89 80.95
CA LEU A 60 -45.95 14.65 81.35
C LEU A 60 -45.51 13.19 81.10
N LEU A 61 -46.38 12.22 81.38
CA LEU A 61 -46.08 10.82 81.13
C LEU A 61 -45.99 10.51 79.64
N ARG A 62 -46.85 11.12 78.81
CA ARG A 62 -46.79 11.00 77.36
C ARG A 62 -45.48 11.55 76.80
N GLU A 63 -45.07 12.74 77.22
CA GLU A 63 -43.80 13.34 76.80
C GLU A 63 -42.60 12.43 77.12
N LYS A 64 -42.56 11.86 78.34
CA LYS A 64 -41.50 10.92 78.74
C LYS A 64 -41.51 9.62 77.94
N LEU A 65 -42.71 9.09 77.65
CA LEU A 65 -42.87 7.86 76.87
C LEU A 65 -42.48 8.09 75.40
N ASP A 66 -42.84 9.24 74.83
CA ASP A 66 -42.48 9.64 73.48
C ASP A 66 -40.96 9.86 73.35
N ALA A 67 -40.33 10.52 74.32
CA ALA A 67 -38.87 10.70 74.37
C ALA A 67 -38.14 9.34 74.46
N LEU A 68 -38.65 8.41 75.26
CA LEU A 68 -38.08 7.07 75.39
C LEU A 68 -38.22 6.24 74.11
N ASN A 69 -39.40 6.28 73.48
CA ASN A 69 -39.67 5.62 72.22
C ASN A 69 -38.83 6.21 71.08
N HIS A 70 -38.61 7.52 71.09
CA HIS A 70 -37.73 8.17 70.13
C HIS A 70 -36.29 7.67 70.29
N ARG A 71 -35.75 7.68 71.51
CA ARG A 71 -34.41 7.15 71.81
C ARG A 71 -34.26 5.67 71.44
N TRP A 72 -35.25 4.84 71.77
CA TRP A 72 -35.26 3.43 71.40
C TRP A 72 -35.24 3.24 69.88
N LYS A 73 -36.07 4.00 69.14
CA LYS A 73 -36.09 3.95 67.67
C LYS A 73 -34.75 4.39 67.06
N CYS A 74 -34.16 5.47 67.58
CA CYS A 74 -32.85 5.94 67.12
C CYS A 74 -31.75 4.89 67.39
N LEU A 75 -31.72 4.29 68.58
CA LEU A 75 -30.78 3.20 68.90
C LEU A 75 -30.98 2.00 67.96
N CYS A 76 -32.23 1.56 67.75
CA CYS A 76 -32.52 0.43 66.85
C CYS A 76 -32.05 0.71 65.43
N LYS A 77 -32.34 1.90 64.91
CA LYS A 77 -31.88 2.33 63.59
C LYS A 77 -30.36 2.32 63.49
N ASP A 78 -29.68 2.95 64.45
CA ASP A 78 -28.22 3.07 64.44
C ASP A 78 -27.50 1.73 64.61
N VAL A 79 -28.06 0.79 65.38
CA VAL A 79 -27.43 -0.52 65.59
C VAL A 79 -27.66 -1.44 64.40
N LEU A 80 -28.82 -1.38 63.75
CA LEU A 80 -29.19 -2.29 62.66
C LEU A 80 -28.71 -1.82 61.27
N GLU A 81 -28.75 -0.51 60.96
CA GLU A 81 -28.44 -0.02 59.60
C GLU A 81 -26.96 0.38 59.43
N ARG A 82 -26.27 0.70 60.52
CA ARG A 82 -24.92 1.27 60.48
C ARG A 82 -23.82 0.28 60.08
N PRO A 83 -23.83 -1.00 60.52
CA PRO A 83 -22.83 -1.97 60.09
C PRO A 83 -22.82 -2.16 58.57
N ASP A 84 -24.00 -2.36 57.96
CA ASP A 84 -24.15 -2.51 56.52
C ASP A 84 -23.71 -1.25 55.76
N LYS A 85 -24.03 -0.07 56.29
CA LYS A 85 -23.59 1.20 55.72
C LYS A 85 -22.06 1.32 55.74
N TYR A 86 -21.42 0.96 56.86
CA TYR A 86 -19.96 1.00 56.99
C TYR A 86 -19.27 -0.04 56.09
N ASP A 87 -19.77 -1.29 56.05
CA ASP A 87 -19.22 -2.33 55.17
C ASP A 87 -19.32 -1.89 53.69
N ASN A 88 -20.44 -1.29 53.27
CA ASN A 88 -20.59 -0.74 51.92
C ASN A 88 -19.67 0.46 51.63
N GLU A 89 -19.45 1.35 52.60
CA GLU A 89 -18.48 2.46 52.48
C GLU A 89 -17.03 1.94 52.40
N SER A 90 -16.71 0.89 53.15
CA SER A 90 -15.41 0.22 53.11
C SER A 90 -15.16 -0.45 51.75
N ILE A 91 -16.15 -1.15 51.19
CA ILE A 91 -16.04 -1.77 49.86
C ILE A 91 -15.76 -0.69 48.81
N LYS A 92 -16.55 0.39 48.80
CA LYS A 92 -16.35 1.51 47.87
C LYS A 92 -14.99 2.19 48.01
N THR A 93 -14.47 2.26 49.24
CA THR A 93 -13.14 2.81 49.49
C THR A 93 -12.05 1.88 48.95
N SER A 94 -12.21 0.57 49.13
CA SER A 94 -11.30 -0.43 48.53
C SER A 94 -11.33 -0.36 47.01
N GLU A 95 -12.49 -0.42 46.38
CA GLU A 95 -12.65 -0.33 44.92
C GLU A 95 -12.02 0.95 44.36
N PHE A 96 -12.21 2.09 45.05
CA PHE A 96 -11.58 3.34 44.66
C PHE A 96 -10.05 3.29 44.73
N THR A 97 -9.48 2.68 45.77
CA THR A 97 -8.04 2.51 45.90
C THR A 97 -7.50 1.56 44.82
N ASP A 98 -8.19 0.44 44.57
CA ASP A 98 -7.80 -0.52 43.53
C ASP A 98 -7.81 0.12 42.13
N ASP A 99 -8.87 0.87 41.79
CA ASP A 99 -8.98 1.62 40.53
C ASP A 99 -7.86 2.69 40.40
N MET A 100 -7.48 3.32 41.51
CA MET A 100 -6.42 4.33 41.54
C MET A 100 -5.04 3.70 41.32
N ASP A 101 -4.77 2.58 41.99
CA ASP A 101 -3.51 1.85 41.88
C ASP A 101 -3.33 1.27 40.47
N GLU A 102 -4.39 0.72 39.87
CA GLU A 102 -4.37 0.25 38.47
C GLU A 102 -3.95 1.37 37.52
N LEU A 103 -4.55 2.56 37.64
CA LEU A 103 -4.22 3.67 36.77
C LEU A 103 -2.82 4.24 37.03
N PHE A 104 -2.35 4.25 38.28
CA PHE A 104 -0.97 4.61 38.58
C PHE A 104 0.03 3.63 37.98
N LEU A 105 -0.23 2.33 38.05
CA LEU A 105 0.62 1.30 37.45
C LEU A 105 0.74 1.50 35.93
N TRP A 106 -0.38 1.75 35.24
CA TRP A 106 -0.35 2.02 33.81
C TRP A 106 0.42 3.31 33.47
N ILE A 107 0.23 4.38 34.25
CA ILE A 107 0.98 5.63 34.07
C ILE A 107 2.49 5.40 34.31
N ASP A 108 2.86 4.65 35.35
CA ASP A 108 4.25 4.30 35.67
C ASP A 108 4.88 3.52 34.51
N GLU A 109 4.15 2.56 33.92
CA GLU A 109 4.60 1.79 32.76
C GLU A 109 4.82 2.69 31.53
N ALA A 110 3.87 3.57 31.22
CA ALA A 110 3.98 4.52 30.11
C ALA A 110 5.14 5.51 30.29
N GLU A 111 5.31 6.07 31.49
CA GLU A 111 6.42 6.98 31.80
C GLU A 111 7.78 6.26 31.77
N ASN A 112 7.83 5.01 32.24
CA ASN A 112 9.03 4.18 32.14
C ASN A 112 9.39 3.91 30.68
N LEU A 113 8.42 3.53 29.84
CA LEU A 113 8.64 3.30 28.41
C LEU A 113 9.12 4.57 27.68
N LEU A 114 8.56 5.74 28.02
CA LEU A 114 9.03 7.05 27.53
C LEU A 114 10.46 7.39 27.94
N SER A 115 10.94 6.84 29.06
CA SER A 115 12.28 7.07 29.60
C SER A 115 13.35 6.15 28.99
N ILE A 116 12.94 5.05 28.33
CA ILE A 116 13.88 4.12 27.69
C ILE A 116 14.53 4.80 26.48
N PRO A 117 15.88 4.84 26.39
CA PRO A 117 16.58 5.37 25.24
C PRO A 117 16.22 4.60 23.96
N LEU A 118 15.92 5.33 22.89
CA LEU A 118 15.56 4.70 21.63
C LEU A 118 16.80 4.15 20.92
N ILE A 119 16.66 2.94 20.38
CA ILE A 119 17.66 2.31 19.52
C ILE A 119 17.11 2.34 18.10
N GLN A 120 17.87 2.92 17.19
CA GLN A 120 17.53 3.00 15.77
C GLN A 120 18.02 1.73 15.07
N GLY A 121 17.23 0.67 15.20
CA GLY A 121 17.27 -0.56 14.43
C GLY A 121 15.84 -0.89 13.99
N GLU A 122 15.68 -1.59 12.87
CA GLU A 122 14.35 -1.86 12.30
C GLU A 122 13.46 -2.60 13.31
N GLU A 123 13.89 -3.78 13.79
CA GLU A 123 13.18 -4.56 14.80
C GLU A 123 12.96 -3.77 16.11
N ASN A 124 13.95 -3.00 16.55
CA ASN A 124 13.84 -2.22 17.79
C ASN A 124 12.82 -1.08 17.70
N LEU A 125 12.79 -0.39 16.56
CA LEU A 125 11.84 0.69 16.31
C LEU A 125 10.43 0.15 16.12
N GLU A 126 10.28 -0.98 15.42
CA GLU A 126 8.99 -1.66 15.23
C GLU A 126 8.42 -2.13 16.57
N GLU A 127 9.20 -2.84 17.39
CA GLU A 127 8.77 -3.28 18.73
C GLU A 127 8.38 -2.09 19.62
N THR A 128 9.16 -1.00 19.58
CA THR A 128 8.86 0.19 20.38
C THR A 128 7.61 0.90 19.86
N TYR A 129 7.44 0.99 18.54
CA TYR A 129 6.27 1.57 17.90
C TYR A 129 5.00 0.81 18.31
N ASP A 130 5.01 -0.52 18.22
CA ASP A 130 3.85 -1.36 18.54
C ASP A 130 3.41 -1.18 20.00
N LYS A 131 4.35 -1.15 20.94
CA LYS A 131 4.05 -0.88 22.36
C LYS A 131 3.41 0.49 22.57
N PHE A 132 3.94 1.54 21.94
CA PHE A 132 3.34 2.86 22.04
C PHE A 132 1.99 2.96 21.32
N LYS A 133 1.79 2.17 20.27
CA LYS A 133 0.53 2.12 19.53
C LYS A 133 -0.56 1.45 20.35
N GLU A 134 -0.24 0.35 21.03
CA GLU A 134 -1.12 -0.29 22.01
C GLU A 134 -1.50 0.68 23.13
N MET A 135 -0.53 1.40 23.70
CA MET A 135 -0.80 2.44 24.71
C MET A 135 -1.68 3.58 24.16
N GLU A 136 -1.48 3.99 22.90
CA GLU A 136 -2.32 5.01 22.26
C GLU A 136 -3.77 4.54 22.11
N ASP A 137 -3.97 3.27 21.74
CA ASP A 137 -5.28 2.66 21.58
C ASP A 137 -6.00 2.46 22.94
N ASP A 138 -5.23 2.31 24.03
CA ASP A 138 -5.72 2.20 25.42
C ASP A 138 -6.11 3.54 26.07
N LEU A 139 -5.63 4.67 25.53
CA LEU A 139 -5.89 6.01 26.08
C LEU A 139 -7.38 6.30 26.31
N PRO A 140 -8.32 5.99 25.37
CA PRO A 140 -9.74 6.26 25.58
C PRO A 140 -10.33 5.51 26.77
N THR A 141 -9.92 4.26 26.99
CA THR A 141 -10.38 3.41 28.10
C THR A 141 -9.92 3.98 29.43
N HIS A 142 -8.63 4.25 29.57
CA HIS A 142 -8.06 4.83 30.79
C HIS A 142 -8.54 6.28 31.02
N GLN A 143 -8.85 7.04 29.96
CA GLN A 143 -9.51 8.34 30.08
C GLN A 143 -10.92 8.24 30.69
N GLN A 144 -11.65 7.16 30.42
CA GLN A 144 -12.95 6.90 31.05
C GLN A 144 -12.77 6.48 32.50
N GLN A 145 -11.81 5.60 32.81
CA GLN A 145 -11.47 5.21 34.19
C GLN A 145 -11.10 6.45 35.01
N LEU A 146 -10.22 7.34 34.53
CA LEU A 146 -9.86 8.57 35.22
C LEU A 146 -11.07 9.49 35.48
N LYS A 147 -12.01 9.57 34.53
CA LYS A 147 -13.25 10.35 34.73
C LYS A 147 -14.15 9.72 35.79
N ALA A 148 -14.26 8.40 35.82
CA ALA A 148 -15.01 7.68 36.84
C ALA A 148 -14.36 7.86 38.23
N LEU A 149 -13.04 7.66 38.33
CA LEU A 149 -12.26 7.85 39.55
C LEU A 149 -12.42 9.27 40.12
N ASN A 150 -12.30 10.31 39.28
CA ASN A 150 -12.52 11.69 39.70
C ASN A 150 -13.95 11.95 40.22
N ARG A 151 -14.98 11.33 39.62
CA ARG A 151 -16.37 11.43 40.09
C ARG A 151 -16.57 10.70 41.42
N ASN A 152 -16.00 9.51 41.55
CA ASN A 152 -16.08 8.70 42.76
C ASN A 152 -15.40 9.41 43.93
N ALA A 153 -14.21 9.98 43.70
CA ALA A 153 -13.51 10.81 44.67
C ALA A 153 -14.35 12.00 45.16
N GLN A 154 -14.98 12.74 44.25
CA GLN A 154 -15.85 13.87 44.61
C GLN A 154 -17.05 13.45 45.46
N HIS A 155 -17.56 12.23 45.26
CA HIS A 155 -18.60 11.67 46.10
C HIS A 155 -18.06 11.26 47.47
N MET A 156 -16.93 10.56 47.52
CA MET A 156 -16.30 10.09 48.77
C MET A 156 -15.87 11.25 49.68
N MET A 157 -15.28 12.31 49.12
CA MET A 157 -14.87 13.49 49.90
C MET A 157 -16.04 14.21 50.60
N LYS A 158 -17.28 14.03 50.10
CA LYS A 158 -18.51 14.57 50.72
C LYS A 158 -19.05 13.69 51.86
N GLN A 159 -18.54 12.47 52.04
CA GLN A 159 -18.98 11.59 53.12
C GLN A 159 -18.31 11.98 54.44
N ASP A 160 -19.08 11.93 55.53
CA ASP A 160 -18.61 12.27 56.89
C ASP A 160 -17.77 11.17 57.54
N SER A 161 -17.69 9.99 56.93
CA SER A 161 -16.98 8.81 57.45
C SER A 161 -15.46 8.82 57.21
N LEU A 162 -14.97 9.63 56.28
CA LEU A 162 -13.54 9.79 56.00
C LEU A 162 -12.93 10.90 56.87
N SER A 163 -11.73 10.66 57.40
CA SER A 163 -10.96 11.68 58.11
C SER A 163 -10.60 12.83 57.17
N ASN A 164 -10.43 14.04 57.73
CA ASN A 164 -9.94 15.18 56.96
C ASN A 164 -8.55 14.91 56.35
N GLN A 165 -7.71 14.11 57.03
CA GLN A 165 -6.41 13.70 56.51
C GLN A 165 -6.54 12.79 55.28
N ASP A 166 -7.47 11.82 55.31
CA ASP A 166 -7.69 10.89 54.19
C ASP A 166 -8.22 11.64 52.96
N LYS A 167 -9.11 12.61 53.19
CA LYS A 167 -9.61 13.50 52.13
C LYS A 167 -8.49 14.35 51.52
N GLU A 168 -7.58 14.86 52.33
CA GLU A 168 -6.42 15.64 51.84
C GLU A 168 -5.46 14.76 51.03
N ASN A 169 -5.14 13.56 51.52
CA ASN A 169 -4.27 12.61 50.81
C ASN A 169 -4.87 12.23 49.45
N MET A 170 -6.14 11.83 49.43
CA MET A 170 -6.87 11.51 48.19
C MET A 170 -6.86 12.67 47.20
N SER A 171 -6.99 13.92 47.68
CA SER A 171 -6.93 15.09 46.80
C SER A 171 -5.55 15.28 46.19
N LYS A 172 -4.46 15.06 46.95
CA LYS A 172 -3.09 15.16 46.44
C LYS A 172 -2.80 14.06 45.42
N ASP A 173 -3.22 12.83 45.69
CA ASP A 173 -3.00 11.71 44.79
C ASP A 173 -3.75 11.89 43.47
N LEU A 174 -5.01 12.37 43.52
CA LEU A 174 -5.75 12.73 42.32
C LEU A 174 -5.12 13.89 41.55
N GLU A 175 -4.63 14.92 42.23
CA GLU A 175 -3.94 16.03 41.57
C GLU A 175 -2.68 15.55 40.84
N ASN A 176 -1.89 14.68 41.50
CA ASN A 176 -0.73 14.04 40.90
C ASN A 176 -1.11 13.20 39.68
N LEU A 177 -2.08 12.29 39.83
CA LEU A 177 -2.59 11.42 38.78
C LEU A 177 -3.09 12.22 37.56
N ASN A 178 -3.94 13.23 37.78
CA ASN A 178 -4.45 14.08 36.71
C ASN A 178 -3.33 14.89 36.03
N THR A 179 -2.30 15.30 36.78
CA THR A 179 -1.16 16.04 36.23
C THR A 179 -0.29 15.16 35.35
N ARG A 180 0.00 13.93 35.77
CA ARG A 180 0.73 12.93 34.98
C ARG A 180 -0.05 12.54 33.73
N TRP A 181 -1.34 12.24 33.89
CA TRP A 181 -2.24 11.90 32.78
C TRP A 181 -2.28 12.98 31.68
N LYS A 182 -2.38 14.26 32.06
CA LYS A 182 -2.38 15.39 31.11
C LYS A 182 -1.11 15.46 30.26
N LYS A 183 0.02 15.00 30.78
CA LYS A 183 1.28 14.92 30.00
C LYS A 183 1.24 13.73 29.05
N LEU A 184 0.83 12.56 29.55
CA LEU A 184 0.81 11.32 28.76
C LEU A 184 -0.15 11.37 27.57
N ILE A 185 -1.35 11.93 27.73
CA ILE A 185 -2.35 12.01 26.65
C ILE A 185 -1.87 12.85 25.44
N VAL A 186 -0.83 13.67 25.62
CA VAL A 186 -0.16 14.40 24.55
C VAL A 186 1.12 13.68 24.10
N ALA A 187 1.94 13.24 25.06
CA ALA A 187 3.24 12.64 24.79
C ALA A 187 3.15 11.31 24.03
N ILE A 188 2.17 10.45 24.34
CA ILE A 188 2.02 9.14 23.70
C ILE A 188 1.71 9.27 22.20
N PRO A 189 0.67 10.01 21.76
CA PRO A 189 0.40 10.20 20.33
C PRO A 189 1.54 10.92 19.57
N GLU A 190 2.21 11.88 20.21
CA GLU A 190 3.39 12.53 19.62
C GLU A 190 4.54 11.55 19.43
N ARG A 191 4.75 10.65 20.40
CA ARG A 191 5.76 9.60 20.33
C ARG A 191 5.45 8.58 19.24
N VAL A 192 4.19 8.15 19.10
CA VAL A 192 3.75 7.25 18.01
C VAL A 192 4.06 7.87 16.65
N LYS A 193 3.66 9.12 16.42
CA LYS A 193 3.94 9.83 15.14
C LYS A 193 5.44 9.97 14.89
N PHE A 194 6.21 10.27 15.93
CA PHE A 194 7.67 10.37 15.83
C PHE A 194 8.29 9.02 15.42
N LEU A 195 7.86 7.93 16.05
CA LEU A 195 8.35 6.58 15.76
C LEU A 195 7.95 6.13 14.35
N ASP A 196 6.72 6.40 13.91
CA ASP A 196 6.22 6.10 12.56
C ASP A 196 7.12 6.72 11.48
N VAL A 197 7.40 8.02 11.60
CA VAL A 197 8.28 8.74 10.67
C VAL A 197 9.70 8.16 10.68
N LYS A 198 10.24 7.83 11.86
CA LYS A 198 11.58 7.26 11.99
C LYS A 198 11.67 5.86 11.41
N LEU A 199 10.68 5.01 11.66
CA LEU A 199 10.61 3.65 11.14
C LEU A 199 10.48 3.67 9.61
N SER A 200 9.55 4.47 9.06
CA SER A 200 9.39 4.63 7.61
C SER A 200 10.67 5.13 6.94
N THR A 201 11.32 6.17 7.51
CA THR A 201 12.59 6.69 6.98
C THR A 201 13.69 5.63 6.98
N LEU A 202 13.74 4.81 8.04
CA LEU A 202 14.72 3.73 8.16
C LEU A 202 14.44 2.61 7.15
N GLN A 203 13.20 2.18 6.97
CA GLN A 203 12.80 1.16 6.01
C GLN A 203 13.14 1.57 4.57
N ASP A 204 12.82 2.81 4.19
CA ASP A 204 13.18 3.35 2.88
C ASP A 204 14.70 3.34 2.66
N PHE A 205 15.46 3.71 3.69
CA PHE A 205 16.92 3.64 3.65
C PHE A 205 17.45 2.22 3.52
N LEU A 206 16.92 1.26 4.28
CA LEU A 206 17.35 -0.13 4.26
C LEU A 206 17.05 -0.79 2.91
N LYS A 207 15.94 -0.42 2.29
CA LYS A 207 15.60 -0.82 0.92
C LYS A 207 16.59 -0.28 -0.10
N ASP A 208 16.86 1.03 -0.09
CA ASP A 208 17.87 1.65 -0.98
C ASP A 208 19.25 0.99 -0.81
N LEU A 209 19.61 0.69 0.44
CA LEU A 209 20.84 0.02 0.81
C LEU A 209 20.90 -1.41 0.24
N GLU A 210 19.85 -2.20 0.42
CA GLU A 210 19.78 -3.58 -0.08
C GLU A 210 19.81 -3.66 -1.61
N GLU A 211 19.08 -2.78 -2.30
CA GLU A 211 19.10 -2.69 -3.77
C GLU A 211 20.51 -2.43 -4.28
N LEU A 212 21.24 -1.51 -3.65
CA LEU A 212 22.61 -1.20 -4.05
C LEU A 212 23.59 -2.31 -3.65
N GLN A 213 23.47 -2.91 -2.47
CA GLN A 213 24.30 -4.04 -2.02
C GLN A 213 24.17 -5.22 -2.99
N THR A 214 22.94 -5.53 -3.42
CA THR A 214 22.65 -6.58 -4.40
C THR A 214 23.33 -6.29 -5.73
N TRP A 215 23.23 -5.05 -6.22
CA TRP A 215 23.88 -4.63 -7.46
C TRP A 215 25.41 -4.69 -7.37
N ILE A 216 26.01 -4.19 -6.29
CA ILE A 216 27.47 -4.23 -6.07
C ILE A 216 27.94 -5.70 -6.02
N THR A 217 27.25 -6.56 -5.28
CA THR A 217 27.59 -7.99 -5.17
C THR A 217 27.54 -8.69 -6.53
N GLY A 218 26.49 -8.44 -7.33
CA GLY A 218 26.39 -8.98 -8.68
C GLY A 218 27.51 -8.49 -9.59
N THR A 219 27.81 -7.19 -9.53
CA THR A 219 28.86 -6.54 -10.35
C THR A 219 30.25 -7.07 -9.98
N LYS A 220 30.54 -7.22 -8.68
CA LYS A 220 31.79 -7.79 -8.17
C LYS A 220 32.02 -9.21 -8.71
N LYS A 221 31.00 -10.08 -8.68
CA LYS A 221 31.07 -11.44 -9.24
C LYS A 221 31.41 -11.43 -10.74
N VAL A 222 30.79 -10.54 -11.51
CA VAL A 222 31.06 -10.41 -12.96
C VAL A 222 32.50 -9.96 -13.20
N LEU A 223 32.99 -8.95 -12.47
CA LEU A 223 34.36 -8.45 -12.58
C LEU A 223 35.39 -9.52 -12.17
N GLU A 224 35.13 -10.28 -11.11
CA GLU A 224 35.99 -11.39 -10.65
C GLU A 224 36.09 -12.50 -11.71
N ALA A 225 34.95 -12.88 -12.32
CA ALA A 225 34.91 -13.89 -13.37
C ALA A 225 35.69 -13.47 -14.63
N GLN A 226 35.63 -12.19 -14.98
CA GLN A 226 36.35 -11.65 -16.14
C GLN A 226 37.87 -11.54 -15.92
N GLN A 227 38.32 -11.29 -14.68
CA GLN A 227 39.75 -11.24 -14.38
C GLN A 227 40.43 -12.63 -14.42
N ASN A 228 39.69 -13.71 -14.13
CA ASN A 228 40.23 -15.08 -14.07
C ASN A 228 39.41 -16.09 -14.90
N PRO A 229 39.43 -16.01 -16.24
CA PRO A 229 38.61 -16.87 -17.11
C PRO A 229 39.01 -18.37 -17.05
N THR A 230 40.22 -18.70 -16.57
CA THR A 230 40.77 -20.07 -16.57
C THR A 230 40.33 -20.97 -15.40
N ASN A 231 39.66 -20.44 -14.37
CA ASN A 231 39.26 -21.22 -13.19
C ASN A 231 37.78 -21.66 -13.17
N SER A 232 37.00 -21.38 -14.22
CA SER A 232 35.60 -21.82 -14.33
C SER A 232 35.46 -22.84 -15.46
N ASN A 233 35.63 -24.12 -15.14
CA ASN A 233 35.05 -25.24 -15.92
C ASN A 233 33.50 -25.30 -15.78
N THR A 234 32.88 -24.20 -15.35
CA THR A 234 31.44 -24.04 -15.12
C THR A 234 30.84 -22.89 -15.93
N VAL A 235 31.49 -22.44 -17.00
CA VAL A 235 30.80 -21.66 -18.04
C VAL A 235 29.95 -22.63 -18.85
N SER A 236 28.84 -23.03 -18.23
CA SER A 236 27.79 -23.81 -18.88
C SER A 236 27.21 -22.98 -20.02
N GLU A 237 26.93 -23.63 -21.15
CA GLU A 237 26.47 -23.05 -22.42
C GLU A 237 25.14 -22.27 -22.35
N GLU A 238 24.57 -22.07 -21.15
CA GLU A 238 23.25 -21.48 -20.91
C GLU A 238 23.25 -20.19 -20.08
N GLN A 239 24.41 -19.69 -19.63
CA GLN A 239 24.48 -18.33 -19.09
C GLN A 239 25.11 -17.43 -20.14
N ASP A 240 24.32 -16.48 -20.64
CA ASP A 240 24.81 -15.25 -21.28
C ASP A 240 25.86 -14.63 -20.34
N SER A 241 27.12 -15.03 -20.48
CA SER A 241 28.22 -14.40 -19.77
C SER A 241 28.34 -13.02 -20.38
N VAL A 242 27.61 -12.07 -19.81
CA VAL A 242 27.65 -10.67 -20.22
C VAL A 242 29.07 -10.19 -19.96
N VAL A 243 29.89 -10.23 -21.00
CA VAL A 243 31.17 -9.58 -20.96
C VAL A 243 30.88 -8.09 -21.05
N ILE A 244 30.98 -7.42 -19.91
CA ILE A 244 30.80 -5.97 -19.80
C ILE A 244 32.11 -5.33 -20.23
N ASP A 245 32.09 -4.44 -21.21
CA ASP A 245 33.28 -3.68 -21.59
C ASP A 245 33.60 -2.59 -20.55
N THR A 246 34.86 -2.15 -20.53
CA THR A 246 35.36 -1.18 -19.54
C THR A 246 34.57 0.14 -19.58
N GLN A 247 34.10 0.58 -20.75
CA GLN A 247 33.35 1.85 -20.86
C GLN A 247 31.92 1.70 -20.33
N THR A 248 31.26 0.59 -20.61
CA THR A 248 29.93 0.28 -20.05
C THR A 248 29.99 0.14 -18.53
N MET A 249 31.01 -0.54 -17.99
CA MET A 249 31.24 -0.61 -16.55
C MET A 249 31.45 0.78 -15.93
N GLN A 250 32.30 1.62 -16.55
CA GLN A 250 32.53 2.99 -16.07
C GLN A 250 31.27 3.85 -16.10
N LYS A 251 30.41 3.72 -17.13
CA LYS A 251 29.13 4.43 -17.18
C LYS A 251 28.18 3.95 -16.08
N ALA A 252 28.10 2.64 -15.85
CA ALA A 252 27.27 2.07 -14.78
C ALA A 252 27.71 2.56 -13.40
N LEU A 253 29.03 2.55 -13.12
CA LEU A 253 29.59 3.10 -11.88
C LEU A 253 29.28 4.59 -11.72
N LYS A 254 29.45 5.41 -12.76
CA LYS A 254 29.09 6.84 -12.70
C LYS A 254 27.61 7.06 -12.41
N ALA A 255 26.73 6.28 -13.04
CA ALA A 255 25.29 6.37 -12.81
C ALA A 255 24.92 6.00 -11.37
N ARG A 256 25.62 5.02 -10.78
CA ARG A 256 25.35 4.54 -9.40
C ARG A 256 26.08 5.32 -8.31
N GLN A 257 27.05 6.17 -8.64
CA GLN A 257 27.74 7.01 -7.66
C GLN A 257 26.75 7.87 -6.87
N VAL A 258 25.74 8.43 -7.53
CA VAL A 258 24.69 9.23 -6.88
C VAL A 258 23.94 8.41 -5.82
N ASN A 259 23.72 7.11 -6.05
CA ASN A 259 23.04 6.24 -5.09
C ASN A 259 23.90 6.03 -3.82
N VAL A 260 25.21 5.80 -3.99
CA VAL A 260 26.16 5.69 -2.85
C VAL A 260 26.19 6.98 -2.05
N ASP A 261 26.29 8.12 -2.75
CA ASP A 261 26.32 9.44 -2.12
C ASP A 261 25.02 9.71 -1.35
N ASN A 262 23.87 9.35 -1.93
CA ASN A 262 22.57 9.47 -1.28
C ASN A 262 22.44 8.58 -0.04
N ILE A 263 22.88 7.33 -0.09
CA ILE A 263 22.88 6.41 1.06
C ILE A 263 23.75 6.98 2.18
N ASN A 264 24.99 7.40 1.86
CA ASN A 264 25.90 7.99 2.83
C ASN A 264 25.36 9.30 3.42
N HIS A 265 24.69 10.12 2.61
CA HIS A 265 24.02 11.33 3.06
C HIS A 265 22.88 11.02 4.03
N LYS A 266 21.95 10.13 3.65
CA LYS A 266 20.83 9.70 4.50
C LYS A 266 21.32 9.07 5.80
N TYR A 267 22.29 8.17 5.72
CA TYR A 267 22.92 7.57 6.90
C TYR A 267 23.53 8.63 7.83
N GLY A 268 24.32 9.54 7.28
CA GLY A 268 24.94 10.63 8.03
C GLY A 268 23.92 11.58 8.65
N GLN A 269 22.81 11.85 7.98
CA GLN A 269 21.70 12.64 8.53
C GLN A 269 21.03 11.91 9.70
N MET A 270 20.68 10.64 9.53
CA MET A 270 20.05 9.83 10.59
C MET A 270 20.92 9.74 11.83
N VAL A 271 22.22 9.51 11.68
CA VAL A 271 23.18 9.46 12.80
C VAL A 271 23.28 10.82 13.50
N LYS A 272 23.38 11.92 12.74
CA LYS A 272 23.44 13.28 13.31
C LYS A 272 22.17 13.63 14.08
N GLU A 273 21.00 13.39 13.48
CA GLU A 273 19.71 13.62 14.14
C GLU A 273 19.57 12.77 15.40
N GLY A 274 19.95 11.49 15.33
CA GLY A 274 19.95 10.59 16.47
C GLY A 274 20.86 11.08 17.59
N GLN A 275 22.04 11.62 17.27
CA GLN A 275 22.96 12.15 18.28
C GLN A 275 22.36 13.31 19.08
N TRP A 276 21.66 14.26 18.44
CA TRP A 276 20.97 15.35 19.15
C TRP A 276 19.78 14.88 19.98
N GLN A 277 19.20 13.72 19.64
CA GLN A 277 18.04 13.13 20.28
C GLN A 277 18.39 11.99 21.27
N ASN A 278 19.69 11.73 21.48
CA ASN A 278 20.21 10.61 22.26
C ASN A 278 19.68 9.22 21.80
N ILE A 279 19.59 9.04 20.48
CA ILE A 279 19.16 7.82 19.81
C ILE A 279 20.38 7.17 19.16
N LYS A 280 20.67 5.92 19.50
CA LYS A 280 21.82 5.19 18.96
C LYS A 280 21.42 4.37 17.73
N MET A 281 22.13 4.54 16.62
CA MET A 281 22.06 3.60 15.49
C MET A 281 22.65 2.24 15.89
N THR A 282 22.05 1.15 15.43
CA THR A 282 22.60 -0.19 15.69
C THR A 282 23.91 -0.42 14.95
N ASP A 283 24.81 -1.19 15.58
CA ASP A 283 26.11 -1.51 14.98
C ASP A 283 25.92 -2.34 13.69
N ALA A 284 24.87 -3.16 13.60
CA ALA A 284 24.53 -3.92 12.39
C ALA A 284 24.25 -3.05 11.16
N ILE A 285 23.50 -1.94 11.32
CA ILE A 285 23.24 -1.02 10.20
C ILE A 285 24.53 -0.27 9.83
N GLN A 286 25.29 0.16 10.83
CA GLN A 286 26.59 0.80 10.60
C GLN A 286 27.53 -0.11 9.81
N ASP A 287 27.65 -1.38 10.21
CA ASP A 287 28.50 -2.38 9.55
C ASP A 287 28.06 -2.61 8.10
N ARG A 288 26.75 -2.65 7.82
CA ARG A 288 26.25 -2.77 6.44
C ARG A 288 26.67 -1.58 5.56
N VAL A 289 26.63 -0.36 6.08
CA VAL A 289 27.05 0.85 5.35
C VAL A 289 28.56 0.87 5.15
N VAL A 290 29.35 0.48 6.15
CA VAL A 290 30.80 0.33 6.03
C VAL A 290 31.14 -0.72 4.97
N GLN A 291 30.49 -1.88 5.02
CA GLN A 291 30.69 -2.95 4.04
C GLN A 291 30.32 -2.51 2.62
N LEU A 292 29.18 -1.83 2.45
CA LEU A 292 28.78 -1.24 1.17
C LEU A 292 29.88 -0.33 0.60
N ASN A 293 30.40 0.59 1.41
CA ASN A 293 31.43 1.53 0.98
C ASN A 293 32.74 0.82 0.61
N ASN A 294 33.15 -0.18 1.40
CA ASN A 294 34.33 -0.99 1.11
C ASN A 294 34.16 -1.78 -0.20
N ASP A 295 33.01 -2.42 -0.40
CA ASP A 295 32.73 -3.16 -1.64
C ASP A 295 32.61 -2.21 -2.85
N TRP A 296 32.04 -1.01 -2.66
CA TRP A 296 31.99 0.04 -3.69
C TRP A 296 33.40 0.47 -4.12
N GLU A 297 34.28 0.77 -3.16
CA GLU A 297 35.68 1.12 -3.45
C GLU A 297 36.40 -0.04 -4.15
N HIS A 298 36.17 -1.27 -3.69
CA HIS A 298 36.75 -2.45 -4.32
C HIS A 298 36.33 -2.62 -5.79
N ILE A 299 35.04 -2.50 -6.11
CA ILE A 299 34.59 -2.60 -7.52
C ILE A 299 35.10 -1.43 -8.37
N GLN A 300 35.26 -0.23 -7.80
CA GLN A 300 35.88 0.91 -8.50
C GLN A 300 37.34 0.61 -8.85
N ILE A 301 38.10 0.06 -7.90
CA ILE A 301 39.48 -0.38 -8.13
C ILE A 301 39.53 -1.47 -9.20
N MET A 302 38.71 -2.52 -9.09
CA MET A 302 38.65 -3.60 -10.08
C MET A 302 38.32 -3.09 -11.48
N ALA A 303 37.34 -2.19 -11.60
CA ALA A 303 36.95 -1.59 -12.87
C ALA A 303 38.04 -0.67 -13.43
N SER A 304 38.81 0.03 -12.59
CA SER A 304 39.94 0.86 -13.02
C SER A 304 41.14 0.05 -13.52
N GLN A 305 41.32 -1.17 -12.98
CA GLN A 305 42.39 -2.10 -13.35
C GLN A 305 41.99 -3.03 -14.50
N MET A 306 40.74 -2.94 -14.95
CA MET A 306 40.21 -3.72 -16.05
C MET A 306 40.98 -3.38 -17.34
N LYS A 307 41.71 -4.36 -17.86
CA LYS A 307 42.38 -4.24 -19.16
C LYS A 307 41.31 -4.11 -20.26
N PRO A 308 41.62 -3.46 -21.41
CA PRO A 308 40.76 -3.55 -22.59
C PRO A 308 40.49 -5.02 -22.91
N ALA A 309 39.31 -5.32 -23.49
CA ALA A 309 38.88 -6.69 -23.72
C ALA A 309 40.01 -7.52 -24.36
N SER A 310 40.28 -8.71 -23.80
CA SER A 310 41.29 -9.60 -24.37
C SER A 310 40.88 -10.02 -25.78
N GLU A 311 41.83 -10.40 -26.63
CA GLU A 311 41.52 -10.88 -28.00
C GLU A 311 40.50 -12.03 -28.01
N ALA A 312 40.55 -12.90 -27.00
CA ALA A 312 39.57 -13.97 -26.81
C ALA A 312 38.15 -13.45 -26.52
N VAL A 313 38.04 -12.36 -25.75
CA VAL A 313 36.75 -11.71 -25.45
C VAL A 313 36.20 -10.99 -26.68
N VAL A 314 37.06 -10.27 -27.42
CA VAL A 314 36.66 -9.61 -28.68
C VAL A 314 36.15 -10.63 -29.69
N GLU A 315 36.78 -11.81 -29.77
CA GLU A 315 36.34 -12.90 -30.64
C GLU A 315 34.96 -13.46 -30.23
N VAL A 316 34.70 -13.63 -28.93
CA VAL A 316 33.38 -14.06 -28.43
C VAL A 316 32.30 -13.01 -28.73
N MET A 317 32.59 -11.73 -28.46
CA MET A 317 31.68 -10.62 -28.79
C MET A 317 31.37 -10.58 -30.29
N LYS A 318 32.40 -10.77 -31.13
CA LYS A 318 32.26 -10.77 -32.59
C LYS A 318 31.37 -11.91 -33.06
N LYS A 319 31.51 -13.13 -32.51
CA LYS A 319 30.63 -14.26 -32.84
C LYS A 319 29.17 -13.99 -32.47
N GLY A 320 28.92 -13.39 -31.30
CA GLY A 320 27.57 -13.01 -30.87
C GLY A 320 26.94 -11.93 -31.76
N TYR A 321 27.74 -10.94 -32.17
CA TYR A 321 27.35 -9.92 -33.15
C TYR A 321 27.04 -10.53 -34.51
N ASP A 322 27.96 -11.33 -35.07
CA ASP A 322 27.80 -11.97 -36.39
C ASP A 322 26.53 -12.85 -36.43
N LYS A 323 26.21 -13.58 -35.35
CA LYS A 323 24.97 -14.35 -35.24
C LYS A 323 23.73 -13.46 -35.29
N SER A 324 23.72 -12.35 -34.55
CA SER A 324 22.59 -11.42 -34.48
C SER A 324 22.37 -10.72 -35.83
N VAL A 325 23.47 -10.31 -36.49
CA VAL A 325 23.49 -9.73 -37.83
C VAL A 325 22.88 -10.70 -38.85
N ASN A 326 23.27 -11.98 -38.81
CA ASN A 326 22.75 -12.96 -39.75
C ASN A 326 21.25 -13.20 -39.57
N ASP A 327 20.75 -13.31 -38.32
CA ASP A 327 19.30 -13.49 -38.07
C ASP A 327 18.47 -12.35 -38.68
N ILE A 328 18.83 -11.09 -38.42
CA ILE A 328 18.06 -9.95 -38.92
C ILE A 328 18.18 -9.82 -40.44
N MET A 329 19.35 -10.12 -41.02
CA MET A 329 19.58 -10.09 -42.46
C MET A 329 18.76 -11.15 -43.19
N ASP A 330 18.76 -12.39 -42.69
CA ASP A 330 17.98 -13.49 -43.25
C ASP A 330 16.48 -13.18 -43.18
N TRP A 331 16.04 -12.60 -42.06
CA TRP A 331 14.66 -12.18 -41.88
C TRP A 331 14.26 -11.06 -42.85
N LEU A 332 15.08 -10.01 -43.00
CA LEU A 332 14.84 -8.93 -43.96
C LEU A 332 14.83 -9.44 -45.41
N ALA A 333 15.74 -10.34 -45.76
CA ALA A 333 15.78 -10.97 -47.08
C ALA A 333 14.49 -11.76 -47.37
N LEU A 334 13.98 -12.49 -46.37
CA LEU A 334 12.69 -13.18 -46.46
C LEU A 334 11.54 -12.19 -46.67
N GLN A 335 11.48 -11.09 -45.92
CA GLN A 335 10.43 -10.07 -46.10
C GLN A 335 10.44 -9.49 -47.51
N ASN A 336 11.61 -9.10 -48.01
CA ASN A 336 11.76 -8.57 -49.37
C ASN A 336 11.37 -9.58 -50.45
N ARG A 337 11.67 -10.88 -50.25
CA ARG A 337 11.20 -11.94 -51.15
C ARG A 337 9.67 -12.07 -51.12
N MET A 338 9.07 -12.04 -49.92
CA MET A 338 7.63 -12.15 -49.76
C MET A 338 6.88 -10.99 -50.42
N GLN A 339 7.45 -9.77 -50.41
CA GLN A 339 6.86 -8.63 -51.13
C GLN A 339 6.73 -8.86 -52.64
N LYS A 340 7.71 -9.55 -53.26
CA LYS A 340 7.70 -9.85 -54.69
C LYS A 340 6.70 -10.95 -55.08
N VAL A 341 6.43 -11.89 -54.17
CA VAL A 341 5.52 -13.03 -54.41
C VAL A 341 4.06 -12.66 -54.15
N ASN A 342 3.79 -11.77 -53.20
CA ASN A 342 2.44 -11.36 -52.80
C ASN A 342 1.83 -10.31 -53.76
N LYS A 343 1.59 -10.71 -55.01
CA LYS A 343 0.89 -9.90 -56.00
C LYS A 343 -0.62 -9.91 -55.75
N ALA A 344 -1.27 -8.77 -55.97
CA ALA A 344 -2.72 -8.63 -55.81
C ALA A 344 -3.42 -8.87 -57.15
N VAL A 345 -4.60 -9.49 -57.12
CA VAL A 345 -5.45 -9.66 -58.30
C VAL A 345 -6.56 -8.60 -58.22
N ILE A 346 -6.71 -7.80 -59.28
CA ILE A 346 -7.67 -6.69 -59.28
C ILE A 346 -9.08 -7.21 -59.47
N GLY A 347 -10.02 -6.64 -58.71
CA GLY A 347 -11.41 -7.09 -58.63
C GLY A 347 -11.67 -8.20 -57.61
N ASN A 348 -10.63 -8.84 -57.05
CA ASN A 348 -10.80 -9.72 -55.89
C ASN A 348 -10.56 -8.93 -54.59
N ILE A 349 -11.64 -8.33 -54.07
CA ILE A 349 -11.63 -7.53 -52.84
C ILE A 349 -11.06 -8.32 -51.65
N SER A 350 -11.43 -9.60 -51.51
CA SER A 350 -10.94 -10.47 -50.42
C SER A 350 -9.42 -10.67 -50.49
N ASP A 351 -8.86 -10.90 -51.67
CA ASP A 351 -7.40 -11.08 -51.83
C ASP A 351 -6.65 -9.79 -51.47
N ILE A 352 -7.16 -8.63 -51.90
CA ILE A 352 -6.58 -7.32 -51.58
C ILE A 352 -6.62 -7.07 -50.08
N GLU A 353 -7.75 -7.34 -49.42
CA GLU A 353 -7.91 -7.20 -47.96
C GLU A 353 -6.94 -8.11 -47.20
N GLN A 354 -6.82 -9.38 -47.60
CA GLN A 354 -5.88 -10.33 -46.99
C GLN A 354 -4.43 -9.86 -47.15
N LEU A 355 -4.08 -9.31 -48.32
CA LEU A 355 -2.75 -8.74 -48.55
C LEU A 355 -2.50 -7.50 -47.69
N ILE A 356 -3.47 -6.60 -47.51
CA ILE A 356 -3.36 -5.45 -46.60
C ILE A 356 -3.11 -5.92 -45.17
N VAL A 357 -3.87 -6.91 -44.70
CA VAL A 357 -3.66 -7.52 -43.36
C VAL A 357 -2.24 -8.08 -43.25
N LYS A 358 -1.76 -8.77 -44.27
CA LYS A 358 -0.40 -9.30 -44.31
C LYS A 358 0.65 -8.19 -44.22
N GLN A 359 0.49 -7.07 -44.93
CA GLN A 359 1.40 -5.92 -44.83
C GLN A 359 1.37 -5.28 -43.43
N LYS A 360 0.18 -5.12 -42.83
CA LYS A 360 0.03 -4.61 -41.46
C LYS A 360 0.75 -5.51 -40.45
N ASN A 361 0.61 -6.83 -40.59
CA ASN A 361 1.32 -7.79 -39.73
C ASN A 361 2.84 -7.72 -39.91
N THR A 362 3.33 -7.55 -41.14
CA THR A 362 4.77 -7.35 -41.38
C THR A 362 5.29 -6.07 -40.72
N LEU A 363 4.56 -4.95 -40.80
CA LEU A 363 4.94 -3.71 -40.12
C LEU A 363 4.95 -3.85 -38.59
N GLN A 364 3.96 -4.55 -38.02
CA GLN A 364 3.96 -4.83 -36.57
C GLN A 364 5.14 -5.71 -36.17
N ASN A 365 5.48 -6.72 -36.97
CA ASN A 365 6.65 -7.56 -36.72
C ASN A 365 7.96 -6.75 -36.80
N MET A 366 8.05 -5.75 -37.70
CA MET A 366 9.17 -4.81 -37.71
C MET A 366 9.22 -3.98 -36.43
N GLU A 367 8.09 -3.43 -35.96
CA GLU A 367 8.03 -2.68 -34.71
C GLU A 367 8.51 -3.52 -33.51
N ASN A 368 8.09 -4.78 -33.44
CA ASN A 368 8.49 -5.69 -32.36
C ASN A 368 9.99 -6.03 -32.40
N ARG A 369 10.59 -6.08 -33.60
CA ARG A 369 12.02 -6.37 -33.82
C ARG A 369 12.89 -5.11 -33.83
N GLN A 370 12.34 -3.93 -33.58
CA GLN A 370 13.09 -2.68 -33.51
C GLN A 370 14.18 -2.74 -32.42
N GLN A 371 13.89 -3.39 -31.29
CA GLN A 371 14.87 -3.60 -30.22
C GLN A 371 16.06 -4.48 -30.69
N ASP A 372 15.81 -5.51 -31.49
CA ASP A 372 16.87 -6.37 -32.04
C ASP A 372 17.88 -5.55 -32.87
N LEU A 373 17.38 -4.61 -33.69
CA LEU A 373 18.22 -3.72 -34.48
C LEU A 373 19.07 -2.80 -33.59
N GLU A 374 18.45 -2.20 -32.57
CA GLU A 374 19.12 -1.31 -31.63
C GLU A 374 20.23 -2.05 -30.85
N ASP A 375 19.95 -3.28 -30.42
CA ASP A 375 20.92 -4.16 -29.77
C ASP A 375 22.10 -4.50 -30.68
N ILE A 376 21.85 -4.78 -31.97
CA ILE A 376 22.91 -5.03 -32.97
C ILE A 376 23.79 -3.80 -33.17
N LEU A 377 23.20 -2.62 -33.29
CA LEU A 377 23.94 -1.35 -33.44
C LEU A 377 24.76 -1.02 -32.19
N GLN A 378 24.24 -1.32 -31.01
CA GLN A 378 24.99 -1.20 -29.76
C GLN A 378 26.18 -2.16 -29.72
N LYS A 379 25.97 -3.45 -30.05
CA LYS A 379 27.04 -4.46 -30.15
C LYS A 379 28.12 -4.03 -31.16
N ALA A 380 27.73 -3.49 -32.31
CA ALA A 380 28.65 -2.95 -33.32
C ALA A 380 29.52 -1.82 -32.74
N SER A 381 28.90 -0.85 -32.06
CA SER A 381 29.61 0.28 -31.44
C SER A 381 30.61 -0.18 -30.37
N VAL A 382 30.24 -1.17 -29.55
CA VAL A 382 31.14 -1.75 -28.54
C VAL A 382 32.32 -2.44 -29.21
N LEU A 383 32.07 -3.32 -30.19
CA LEU A 383 33.13 -4.04 -30.91
C LEU A 383 34.13 -3.10 -31.61
N GLN A 384 33.65 -2.01 -32.20
CA GLN A 384 34.51 -1.01 -32.82
C GLN A 384 35.45 -0.31 -31.83
N LYS A 385 35.04 -0.17 -30.56
CA LYS A 385 35.86 0.45 -29.52
C LYS A 385 36.90 -0.52 -28.97
N GLU A 386 36.50 -1.78 -28.76
CA GLU A 386 37.36 -2.81 -28.17
C GLU A 386 38.37 -3.41 -29.15
N THR A 387 38.08 -3.41 -30.46
CA THR A 387 39.06 -3.87 -31.45
C THR A 387 40.15 -2.82 -31.70
N ASN A 388 41.40 -3.28 -31.88
CA ASN A 388 42.52 -2.41 -32.26
C ASN A 388 42.75 -2.37 -33.79
N SER A 389 42.15 -3.29 -34.56
CA SER A 389 42.29 -3.31 -36.02
C SER A 389 41.36 -2.28 -36.65
N SER A 390 41.95 -1.32 -37.36
CA SER A 390 41.22 -0.30 -38.12
C SER A 390 40.34 -0.93 -39.21
N GLU A 391 40.81 -2.01 -39.84
CA GLU A 391 40.10 -2.76 -40.86
C GLU A 391 38.83 -3.40 -40.28
N VAL A 392 38.94 -4.02 -39.10
CA VAL A 392 37.79 -4.63 -38.41
C VAL A 392 36.78 -3.57 -37.99
N LYS A 393 37.22 -2.40 -37.50
CA LYS A 393 36.30 -1.28 -37.18
C LYS A 393 35.50 -0.86 -38.40
N LYS A 394 36.18 -0.70 -39.53
CA LYS A 394 35.56 -0.30 -40.80
C LYS A 394 34.54 -1.33 -41.27
N ALA A 395 34.89 -2.62 -41.24
CA ALA A 395 33.99 -3.69 -41.64
C ALA A 395 32.72 -3.76 -40.77
N ILE A 396 32.85 -3.58 -39.45
CA ILE A 396 31.70 -3.53 -38.54
C ILE A 396 30.82 -2.31 -38.85
N GLN A 397 31.42 -1.14 -39.13
CA GLN A 397 30.67 0.05 -39.49
C GLN A 397 29.89 -0.13 -40.80
N GLU A 398 30.56 -0.60 -41.84
CA GLU A 398 29.95 -0.88 -43.14
C GLU A 398 28.77 -1.85 -42.99
N LYS A 399 28.90 -2.88 -42.14
CA LYS A 399 27.82 -3.84 -41.88
C LYS A 399 26.65 -3.24 -41.09
N ALA A 400 26.92 -2.40 -40.10
CA ALA A 400 25.90 -1.69 -39.33
C ALA A 400 25.08 -0.72 -40.21
N ASP A 401 25.76 -0.01 -41.10
CA ASP A 401 25.13 0.88 -42.08
C ASP A 401 24.30 0.10 -43.09
N GLU A 402 24.80 -1.03 -43.58
CA GLU A 402 24.07 -1.93 -44.49
C GLU A 402 22.75 -2.42 -43.88
N ILE A 403 22.76 -2.91 -42.64
CA ILE A 403 21.56 -3.39 -41.96
C ILE A 403 20.56 -2.24 -41.75
N SER A 404 21.04 -1.09 -41.30
CA SER A 404 20.19 0.09 -41.08
C SER A 404 19.51 0.55 -42.36
N HIS A 405 20.25 0.54 -43.47
CA HIS A 405 19.72 0.87 -44.79
C HIS A 405 18.67 -0.15 -45.24
N LEU A 406 18.99 -1.45 -45.17
CA LEU A 406 18.06 -2.52 -45.55
C LEU A 406 16.79 -2.54 -44.71
N TRP A 407 16.90 -2.26 -43.41
CA TRP A 407 15.76 -2.14 -42.52
C TRP A 407 14.82 -1.03 -42.96
N ASN A 408 15.36 0.17 -43.18
CA ASN A 408 14.59 1.34 -43.61
C ASN A 408 13.97 1.16 -44.99
N ASP A 409 14.72 0.62 -45.96
CA ASP A 409 14.23 0.29 -47.29
C ASP A 409 13.08 -0.70 -47.24
N THR A 410 13.23 -1.77 -46.47
CA THR A 410 12.20 -2.81 -46.33
C THR A 410 10.95 -2.23 -45.68
N ARG A 411 11.09 -1.43 -44.61
CA ARG A 411 9.95 -0.77 -43.93
C ARG A 411 9.21 0.16 -44.88
N SER A 412 9.96 0.97 -45.64
CA SER A 412 9.43 1.90 -46.62
C SER A 412 8.71 1.17 -47.77
N ALA A 413 9.28 0.07 -48.27
CA ALA A 413 8.69 -0.75 -49.32
C ALA A 413 7.38 -1.42 -48.86
N VAL A 414 7.37 -2.00 -47.65
CA VAL A 414 6.17 -2.61 -47.04
C VAL A 414 5.07 -1.56 -46.84
N SER A 415 5.43 -0.39 -46.30
CA SER A 415 4.50 0.72 -46.07
C SER A 415 3.91 1.24 -47.39
N SER A 416 4.76 1.50 -48.39
CA SER A 416 4.32 1.95 -49.71
C SER A 416 3.41 0.92 -50.39
N ARG A 417 3.74 -0.37 -50.28
CA ARG A 417 2.93 -1.47 -50.82
C ARG A 417 1.56 -1.55 -50.14
N LYS A 418 1.50 -1.34 -48.82
CA LYS A 418 0.25 -1.28 -48.06
C LYS A 418 -0.63 -0.14 -48.54
N THR A 419 -0.10 1.08 -48.64
CA THR A 419 -0.86 2.25 -49.12
C THR A 419 -1.41 1.99 -50.52
N HIS A 420 -0.57 1.47 -51.43
CA HIS A 420 -1.01 1.12 -52.78
C HIS A 420 -2.13 0.07 -52.81
N LEU A 421 -2.12 -0.91 -51.90
CA LEU A 421 -3.23 -1.87 -51.77
C LEU A 421 -4.51 -1.23 -51.22
N GLU A 422 -4.38 -0.30 -50.26
CA GLU A 422 -5.52 0.42 -49.67
C GLU A 422 -6.19 1.32 -50.73
N ASP A 423 -5.40 1.98 -51.58
CA ASP A 423 -5.90 2.74 -52.73
C ASP A 423 -6.59 1.83 -53.75
N MET A 424 -5.95 0.71 -54.12
CA MET A 424 -6.52 -0.31 -55.02
C MET A 424 -7.85 -0.87 -54.49
N LEU A 425 -7.94 -1.12 -53.17
CA LEU A 425 -9.15 -1.60 -52.52
C LEU A 425 -10.29 -0.59 -52.63
N LEU A 426 -10.00 0.70 -52.42
CA LEU A 426 -10.99 1.77 -52.53
C LEU A 426 -11.56 1.84 -53.95
N GLU A 427 -10.70 1.79 -54.96
CA GLU A 427 -11.10 1.86 -56.36
C GLU A 427 -11.86 0.60 -56.80
N CYS A 428 -11.43 -0.58 -56.36
CA CYS A 428 -12.15 -1.84 -56.61
C CYS A 428 -13.55 -1.83 -55.97
N ARG A 429 -13.71 -1.28 -54.76
CA ARG A 429 -15.02 -1.14 -54.10
C ARG A 429 -15.92 -0.13 -54.81
N GLN A 430 -15.37 1.00 -55.25
CA GLN A 430 -16.13 1.98 -56.03
C GLN A 430 -16.60 1.37 -57.36
N PHE A 431 -15.76 0.54 -57.98
CA PHE A 431 -16.13 -0.20 -59.17
C PHE A 431 -17.23 -1.20 -58.90
N ASP A 432 -17.07 -2.04 -57.87
CA ASP A 432 -18.06 -3.05 -57.50
C ASP A 432 -19.44 -2.44 -57.18
N GLU A 433 -19.48 -1.32 -56.45
CA GLU A 433 -20.71 -0.60 -56.14
C GLU A 433 -21.38 -0.05 -57.40
N THR A 434 -20.61 0.62 -58.26
CA THR A 434 -21.14 1.21 -59.51
C THR A 434 -21.60 0.12 -60.48
N TYR A 435 -20.82 -0.95 -60.61
CA TYR A 435 -21.12 -2.12 -61.43
C TYR A 435 -22.40 -2.81 -60.95
N SER A 436 -22.53 -3.03 -59.64
CA SER A 436 -23.70 -3.66 -59.03
C SER A 436 -24.95 -2.77 -59.13
N ALA A 437 -24.84 -1.46 -58.94
CA ALA A 437 -25.94 -0.53 -59.13
C ALA A 437 -26.43 -0.52 -60.59
N PHE A 438 -25.50 -0.49 -61.55
CA PHE A 438 -25.81 -0.54 -62.97
C PHE A 438 -26.46 -1.87 -63.38
N ASN A 439 -25.94 -3.00 -62.88
CA ASN A 439 -26.54 -4.31 -63.10
C ASN A 439 -27.96 -4.42 -62.53
N ARG A 440 -28.19 -3.93 -61.30
CA ARG A 440 -29.54 -3.93 -60.71
C ARG A 440 -30.52 -3.12 -61.55
N TRP A 441 -30.10 -1.94 -62.01
CA TRP A 441 -30.93 -1.12 -62.90
C TRP A 441 -31.20 -1.84 -64.23
N LEU A 442 -30.19 -2.47 -64.84
CA LEU A 442 -30.38 -3.25 -66.07
C LEU A 442 -31.38 -4.38 -65.89
N HIS A 443 -31.25 -5.17 -64.82
CA HIS A 443 -32.20 -6.23 -64.50
C HIS A 443 -33.62 -5.70 -64.31
N GLN A 444 -33.77 -4.58 -63.59
CA GLN A 444 -35.06 -3.96 -63.38
C GLN A 444 -35.67 -3.49 -64.71
N MET A 445 -34.90 -2.84 -65.58
CA MET A 445 -35.38 -2.45 -66.92
C MET A 445 -35.72 -3.66 -67.80
N GLU A 446 -34.93 -4.74 -67.74
CA GLU A 446 -35.22 -5.99 -68.46
C GLU A 446 -36.55 -6.61 -67.99
N ASP A 447 -36.82 -6.57 -66.68
CA ASP A 447 -38.06 -7.06 -66.07
C ASP A 447 -39.25 -6.10 -66.33
N GLU A 448 -39.02 -4.79 -66.40
CA GLU A 448 -40.04 -3.75 -66.60
C GLU A 448 -40.36 -3.46 -68.05
N ILE A 449 -39.57 -3.88 -69.04
CA ILE A 449 -40.02 -3.96 -70.44
C ILE A 449 -41.26 -4.89 -70.56
N LEU A 450 -41.60 -5.65 -69.51
CA LEU A 450 -42.86 -6.38 -69.36
C LEU A 450 -44.00 -5.61 -68.63
N GLN A 451 -43.77 -4.41 -68.06
CA GLN A 451 -44.79 -3.58 -67.36
C GLN A 451 -44.59 -2.05 -67.55
N ASP A 452 -45.67 -1.39 -67.99
CA ASP A 452 -45.73 -0.13 -68.77
C ASP A 452 -45.33 1.22 -68.11
N GLU A 453 -44.59 1.27 -66.99
CA GLU A 453 -44.13 2.57 -66.44
C GLU A 453 -42.81 2.46 -65.68
N VAL A 454 -41.80 3.30 -66.03
CA VAL A 454 -40.85 3.82 -65.02
C VAL A 454 -40.39 5.25 -65.29
N ASN A 455 -40.49 6.03 -64.21
CA ASN A 455 -39.82 7.31 -63.99
C ASN A 455 -38.79 7.12 -62.86
N GLN A 456 -37.55 6.75 -63.18
CA GLN A 456 -36.41 6.71 -62.24
C GLN A 456 -35.08 7.15 -62.88
N LYS A 457 -34.16 7.61 -62.03
CA LYS A 457 -32.91 8.26 -62.40
C LYS A 457 -31.89 7.25 -62.94
N LYS A 458 -31.70 7.24 -64.25
CA LYS A 458 -30.73 6.41 -64.99
C LYS A 458 -29.30 6.54 -64.42
N PRO A 459 -28.62 5.44 -64.05
CA PRO A 459 -27.21 5.47 -63.69
C PRO A 459 -26.33 5.78 -64.91
N SER A 460 -25.21 6.47 -64.69
CA SER A 460 -24.31 6.90 -65.77
C SER A 460 -23.38 5.77 -66.22
N LEU A 461 -23.64 5.22 -67.41
CA LEU A 461 -22.71 4.28 -68.08
C LEU A 461 -21.32 4.91 -68.31
N GLU A 462 -21.28 6.23 -68.50
CA GLU A 462 -20.03 6.96 -68.72
C GLU A 462 -19.15 6.96 -67.46
N ASN A 463 -19.74 7.05 -66.27
CA ASN A 463 -18.99 6.99 -65.02
C ASN A 463 -18.35 5.59 -64.83
N LEU A 464 -19.07 4.53 -65.16
CA LEU A 464 -18.54 3.15 -65.09
C LEU A 464 -17.39 2.96 -66.10
N ARG A 465 -17.53 3.51 -67.32
CA ARG A 465 -16.47 3.49 -68.34
C ARG A 465 -15.21 4.24 -67.88
N GLN A 466 -15.38 5.43 -67.31
CA GLN A 466 -14.26 6.22 -66.79
C GLN A 466 -13.52 5.47 -65.68
N LEU A 467 -14.25 4.80 -64.78
CA LEU A 467 -13.65 4.04 -63.70
C LEU A 467 -12.90 2.79 -64.20
N VAL A 468 -13.45 2.07 -65.18
CA VAL A 468 -12.73 0.94 -65.81
C VAL A 468 -11.50 1.42 -66.55
N ASN A 469 -11.58 2.51 -67.32
CA ASN A 469 -10.42 3.07 -68.01
C ASN A 469 -9.33 3.49 -67.01
N LYS A 470 -9.72 4.13 -65.90
CA LYS A 470 -8.80 4.47 -64.82
C LYS A 470 -8.07 3.22 -64.29
N LEU A 471 -8.81 2.17 -63.96
CA LEU A 471 -8.23 0.90 -63.49
C LEU A 471 -7.35 0.22 -64.55
N LEU A 472 -7.68 0.34 -65.83
CA LEU A 472 -6.88 -0.21 -66.94
C LEU A 472 -5.60 0.58 -67.20
N GLU A 473 -5.59 1.88 -66.92
CA GLU A 473 -4.42 2.74 -67.06
C GLU A 473 -3.46 2.62 -65.88
N GLU A 474 -4.00 2.51 -64.66
CA GLU A 474 -3.21 2.51 -63.42
C GLU A 474 -2.62 1.14 -63.08
N TYR A 475 -3.16 0.04 -63.62
CA TYR A 475 -2.75 -1.30 -63.25
C TYR A 475 -2.50 -2.23 -64.43
N SER A 476 -1.77 -3.33 -64.18
CA SER A 476 -1.31 -4.22 -65.26
C SER A 476 -2.49 -4.91 -65.99
N THR A 477 -2.28 -5.22 -67.27
CA THR A 477 -3.27 -5.89 -68.12
C THR A 477 -3.61 -7.32 -67.66
N GLU A 478 -2.71 -7.97 -66.93
CA GLU A 478 -2.94 -9.29 -66.37
C GLU A 478 -3.89 -9.21 -65.17
N ASP A 479 -3.71 -8.19 -64.34
CA ASP A 479 -4.52 -7.97 -63.13
C ASP A 479 -5.95 -7.52 -63.49
N THR A 480 -6.13 -6.75 -64.57
CA THR A 480 -7.40 -6.13 -64.96
C THR A 480 -8.26 -6.93 -65.94
N ARG A 481 -7.81 -8.11 -66.39
CA ARG A 481 -8.50 -8.93 -67.40
C ARG A 481 -9.95 -9.29 -67.01
N HIS A 482 -10.21 -9.55 -65.74
CA HIS A 482 -11.55 -9.87 -65.26
C HIS A 482 -12.51 -8.68 -65.40
N LEU A 483 -12.03 -7.46 -65.12
CA LEU A 483 -12.82 -6.23 -65.26
C LEU A 483 -13.24 -5.98 -66.71
N GLN A 484 -12.37 -6.30 -67.68
CA GLN A 484 -12.69 -6.17 -69.10
C GLN A 484 -13.83 -7.10 -69.52
N ASP A 485 -13.81 -8.36 -69.10
CA ASP A 485 -14.87 -9.34 -69.38
C ASP A 485 -16.21 -8.92 -68.73
N LEU A 486 -16.18 -8.41 -67.50
CA LEU A 486 -17.36 -7.89 -66.81
C LEU A 486 -17.97 -6.69 -67.54
N LEU A 487 -17.13 -5.75 -68.03
CA LEU A 487 -17.60 -4.58 -68.77
C LEU A 487 -18.16 -4.97 -70.14
N GLU A 488 -17.52 -5.88 -70.87
CA GLU A 488 -17.97 -6.33 -72.19
C GLU A 488 -19.36 -7.00 -72.12
N LYS A 489 -19.57 -7.86 -71.11
CA LYS A 489 -20.88 -8.47 -70.82
C LYS A 489 -21.96 -7.43 -70.54
N LEU A 490 -21.63 -6.41 -69.73
CA LEU A 490 -22.54 -5.30 -69.42
C LEU A 490 -22.91 -4.48 -70.66
N LEU A 491 -21.92 -4.12 -71.48
CA LEU A 491 -22.14 -3.32 -72.69
C LEU A 491 -23.04 -4.06 -73.69
N LYS A 492 -22.89 -5.37 -73.80
CA LYS A 492 -23.75 -6.21 -74.65
C LYS A 492 -25.19 -6.26 -74.15
N ARG A 493 -25.40 -6.37 -72.83
CA ARG A 493 -26.75 -6.31 -72.24
C ARG A 493 -27.39 -4.93 -72.46
N TRP A 494 -26.62 -3.88 -72.21
CA TRP A 494 -27.04 -2.50 -72.44
C TRP A 494 -27.48 -2.27 -73.90
N SER A 495 -26.70 -2.72 -74.89
CA SER A 495 -27.06 -2.54 -76.30
C SER A 495 -28.37 -3.23 -76.67
N ASN A 496 -28.64 -4.40 -76.09
CA ASN A 496 -29.87 -5.15 -76.36
C ASN A 496 -31.13 -4.48 -75.80
N LEU A 497 -31.00 -3.65 -74.76
CA LEU A 497 -32.11 -2.89 -74.17
C LEU A 497 -32.40 -1.56 -74.87
N THR A 498 -31.39 -0.98 -75.51
CA THR A 498 -31.50 0.33 -76.18
C THR A 498 -31.77 0.23 -77.68
N THR A 499 -31.88 -0.99 -78.21
CA THR A 499 -32.24 -1.29 -79.61
C THR A 499 -33.66 -1.85 -79.63
#